data_AF-U9SXM0-F1
#
_entry.id   AF-U9SXM0-F1
#
_cell.length_a   1.000
_cell.length_b   1.000
_cell.length_c   1.000
_cell.angle_alpha   90.00
_cell.angle_beta   90.00
_cell.angle_gamma   90.00
#
_symmetry.space_group_name_H-M   'P 1'
#
loop_
_entity.id
_entity.type
_entity.pdbx_description
1 polymer ?
#
loop_
_entity_poly.entity_id
_entity_poly.type
_entity_poly.pdbx_seq_one_letter_code
_entity_poly.pdbx_strand_id
1 'polypeptide(L)' 'MDHNYQATKTINGDSNPKFDTKFTFNVQGHEKLKVKVWDEDLFNKDILIGEYDIDISKVISKNYI' A
#
# COMPACT_ATOMS: atom_id res chain seq x y z
N MET A 1 8.51 8.24 -16.73
CA MET A 1 8.43 8.59 -15.29
C MET A 1 8.00 7.32 -14.61
N ASP A 2 8.92 6.65 -13.92
CA ASP A 2 8.61 5.36 -13.31
C ASP A 2 7.75 5.61 -12.08
N HIS A 3 6.50 5.17 -12.17
CA HIS A 3 5.55 5.24 -11.09
C HIS A 3 5.90 4.15 -10.06
N ASN A 4 6.48 4.53 -8.93
CA ASN A 4 6.81 3.60 -7.83
C ASN A 4 5.61 3.38 -6.89
N TYR A 5 4.43 3.07 -7.45
CA TYR A 5 3.22 2.71 -6.71
C TYR A 5 2.62 1.42 -7.27
N GLN A 6 2.02 0.62 -6.39
CA GLN A 6 1.28 -0.60 -6.75
C GLN A 6 0.01 -0.68 -5.90
N ALA A 7 -1.02 -1.35 -6.41
CA ALA A 7 -2.32 -1.51 -5.76
C ALA A 7 -2.80 -2.96 -5.87
N THR A 8 -3.54 -3.41 -4.86
CA THR A 8 -4.21 -4.71 -4.87
C THR A 8 -5.45 -4.66 -5.75
N LYS A 9 -6.07 -5.82 -6.00
CA LYS A 9 -7.45 -5.85 -6.46
C LYS A 9 -8.39 -5.44 -5.32
N THR A 10 -9.48 -4.75 -5.63
CA THR A 10 -10.59 -4.52 -4.70
C THR A 10 -11.23 -5.85 -4.31
N ILE A 11 -11.58 -5.99 -3.03
CA ILE A 11 -12.39 -7.10 -2.51
C ILE A 11 -13.74 -6.50 -2.10
N ASN A 12 -14.80 -6.89 -2.80
CA ASN A 12 -16.13 -6.33 -2.59
C ASN A 12 -16.85 -7.00 -1.42
N GLY A 13 -17.54 -6.20 -0.61
CA GLY A 13 -18.44 -6.71 0.43
C GLY A 13 -17.76 -7.29 1.68
N ASP A 14 -16.49 -6.96 1.92
CA ASP A 14 -15.74 -7.41 3.09
C ASP A 14 -15.01 -6.25 3.77
N SER A 15 -15.35 -5.97 5.04
CA SER A 15 -14.68 -4.93 5.85
C SER A 15 -13.36 -5.39 6.48
N ASN A 16 -12.99 -6.68 6.34
CA ASN A 16 -11.74 -7.25 6.82
C ASN A 16 -11.02 -8.05 5.71
N PRO A 17 -10.75 -7.40 4.55
CA PRO A 17 -10.25 -8.10 3.38
C PRO A 17 -8.86 -8.71 3.61
N LYS A 18 -8.68 -9.94 3.11
CA LYS A 18 -7.35 -10.57 2.99
C LYS A 18 -6.87 -10.45 1.56
N PHE A 19 -5.94 -9.54 1.31
CA PHE A 19 -5.46 -9.27 -0.04
C PHE A 19 -4.43 -10.29 -0.54
N ASP A 20 -3.60 -10.84 0.35
CA ASP A 20 -2.54 -11.83 0.08
C ASP A 20 -1.66 -11.53 -1.16
N THR A 21 -1.56 -10.25 -1.52
CA THR A 21 -0.84 -9.77 -2.69
C THR A 21 0.56 -9.36 -2.28
N LYS A 22 1.56 -9.77 -3.08
CA LYS A 22 2.96 -9.41 -2.86
C LYS A 22 3.40 -8.39 -3.91
N PHE A 23 4.10 -7.36 -3.44
CA PHE A 23 4.70 -6.34 -4.28
C PHE A 23 6.20 -6.26 -4.04
N THR A 24 6.94 -5.94 -5.09
CA THR A 24 8.37 -5.65 -5.02
C THR A 24 8.56 -4.19 -5.42
N PHE A 25 9.26 -3.42 -4.59
CA PHE A 25 9.56 -2.02 -4.83
C PHE A 25 11.06 -1.81 -4.93
N ASN A 26 11.49 -0.91 -5.82
CA ASN A 26 12.83 -0.33 -5.73
C ASN A 26 12.80 0.76 -4.65
N VAL A 27 13.60 0.59 -3.60
CA VAL A 27 13.64 1.52 -2.47
C VAL A 27 14.83 2.48 -2.52
N GLN A 28 15.70 2.38 -3.53
CA GLN A 28 16.87 3.24 -3.66
C GLN A 28 16.43 4.71 -3.80
N GLY A 29 16.92 5.56 -2.90
CA GLY A 29 16.58 6.99 -2.88
C GLY A 29 15.23 7.32 -2.22
N HIS A 30 14.56 6.34 -1.60
CA HIS A 30 13.30 6.55 -0.89
C HIS A 30 13.46 6.32 0.62
N GLU A 31 12.86 7.18 1.43
CA GLU A 31 12.89 7.08 2.90
C GLU A 31 11.68 6.33 3.46
N LYS A 32 10.54 6.40 2.76
CA LYS A 32 9.25 5.92 3.26
C LYS A 32 8.49 5.12 2.21
N LEU A 33 7.81 4.06 2.66
CA LEU A 33 6.77 3.38 1.91
C LEU A 33 5.41 3.82 2.48
N LYS A 34 4.61 4.52 1.68
CA LYS A 34 3.27 4.96 2.07
C LYS A 34 2.24 3.89 1.70
N VAL A 35 1.48 3.43 2.69
CA VAL A 35 0.35 2.51 2.52
C VAL A 35 -0.93 3.31 2.68
N LYS A 36 -1.87 3.12 1.74
CA LYS A 36 -3.21 3.73 1.79
C LYS A 36 -4.25 2.64 1.60
N VAL A 37 -5.35 2.74 2.33
CA VAL A 37 -6.54 1.91 2.15
C VAL A 37 -7.66 2.80 1.65
N TRP A 38 -8.27 2.40 0.54
CA TRP A 38 -9.36 3.11 -0.11
C TRP A 38 -10.60 2.20 -0.14
N ASP A 39 -11.77 2.80 0.03
CA ASP A 39 -13.05 2.20 -0.32
C ASP A 39 -13.35 2.58 -1.78
N GLU A 40 -13.42 1.60 -2.66
CA GLU A 40 -13.75 1.82 -4.07
C GLU A 40 -15.26 2.01 -4.23
N ASP A 41 -15.67 3.11 -4.86
CA ASP A 41 -17.07 3.36 -5.18
C ASP A 41 -17.23 3.48 -6.71
N LEU A 42 -18.05 2.62 -7.29
CA LEU A 42 -18.27 2.57 -8.74
C LEU A 42 -18.93 3.83 -9.32
N PHE A 43 -19.70 4.55 -8.51
CA PHE A 43 -20.50 5.70 -8.96
C PHE A 43 -20.01 7.02 -8.38
N ASN A 44 -19.21 6.98 -7.32
CA ASN A 44 -18.62 8.15 -6.70
C ASN A 44 -17.09 8.09 -6.77
N LYS A 45 -16.44 9.00 -6.06
CA LYS A 45 -14.99 8.99 -5.89
C LYS A 45 -14.64 8.07 -4.72
N ASP A 46 -13.60 7.27 -4.89
CA ASP A 46 -13.03 6.45 -3.82
C ASP A 46 -12.75 7.25 -2.54
N ILE A 47 -13.07 6.63 -1.41
CA ILE A 47 -12.96 7.24 -0.09
C ILE A 47 -11.69 6.71 0.59
N LEU A 48 -10.80 7.61 1.00
CA LEU A 48 -9.62 7.23 1.79
C LEU A 48 -10.08 6.79 3.19
N ILE A 49 -9.89 5.51 3.52
CA ILE A 49 -10.19 4.97 4.85
C ILE A 49 -9.04 5.30 5.82
N GLY A 50 -7.80 5.17 5.36
CA GLY A 50 -6.63 5.43 6.20
C GLY A 50 -5.31 5.36 5.45
N GLU A 51 -4.28 5.94 6.05
CA GLU A 51 -2.91 5.87 5.55
C GLU A 51 -1.90 5.68 6.66
N TYR A 52 -0.75 5.09 6.29
CA TYR A 52 0.38 4.89 7.19
C TYR A 52 1.70 4.97 6.43
N ASP A 53 2.70 5.62 7.04
CA ASP A 53 4.05 5.73 6.51
C ASP A 53 4.96 4.71 7.20
N ILE A 54 5.57 3.82 6.42
CA ILE A 54 6.57 2.87 6.90
C ILE A 54 7.96 3.44 6.62
N ASP A 55 8.78 3.58 7.66
CA ASP A 55 10.19 3.93 7.54
C ASP A 55 10.99 2.75 6.97
N ILE A 56 11.57 2.93 5.79
CA ILE A 56 12.30 1.88 5.07
C ILE A 56 13.57 1.50 5.82
N SER A 57 14.27 2.45 6.44
CA SER A 57 15.50 2.20 7.20
C SER A 57 15.23 1.30 8.41
N LYS A 58 14.07 1.47 9.04
CA LYS A 58 13.62 0.65 10.18
C LYS A 58 13.29 -0.79 9.77
N VAL A 59 12.74 -0.99 8.57
CA VAL A 59 12.43 -2.34 8.05
C VAL A 59 13.72 -3.10 7.73
N ILE A 60 14.66 -2.44 7.04
CA ILE A 60 15.95 -3.03 6.66
C ILE A 60 16.78 -3.37 7.90
N SER A 61 16.89 -2.45 8.86
CA SER A 61 17.72 -2.64 10.07
C SER A 61 17.22 -3.74 11.00
N LYS A 62 15.91 -4.05 10.98
CA LYS A 62 15.31 -5.11 11.81
C LYS A 62 15.32 -6.49 11.16
N ASN A 63 15.90 -6.61 9.96
CA ASN A 63 15.98 -7.86 9.20
C ASN A 63 14.59 -8.51 8.94
N TYR A 64 13.55 -7.69 8.73
CA TYR A 64 12.21 -8.15 8.33
C TYR A 64 12.12 -8.48 6.82
N ILE A 65 13.24 -8.87 6.21
CA ILE A 65 13.38 -9.18 4.79
C ILE A 65 13.51 -10.70 4.63
#